data_AF-A0A920UMR6-F1
#
_entry.id   AF-A0A920UMR6-F1
#
_cell.length_a   1.000
_cell.length_b   1.000
_cell.length_c   1.000
_cell.angle_alpha   90.00
_cell.angle_beta   90.00
_cell.angle_gamma   90.00
#
_symmetry.space_group_name_H-M   'P 1'
#
loop_
_entity.id
_entity.type
_entity.pdbx_description
1 polymer ?
#
loop_
_entity_poly.entity_id
_entity_poly.type
_entity_poly.pdbx_seq_one_letter_code
_entity_poly.pdbx_strand_id
1 'polypeptide(L)'
;MLSKICGLQPERKELGVGWVSILKKMQLRQILEIPNHIVPVGYLCLGYPIEFPKRPTLEEVGWRSRINIKELMHFETWGQNRTQEWEGFSDSFLDR
;
A
#
# COMPACT_ATOMS: atom_id res chain seq x y z
N MET A 1 8.03 0.42 -2.79
CA MET A 1 6.63 0.05 -3.07
C MET A 1 5.96 1.30 -3.62
N LEU A 2 5.74 1.38 -4.93
CA LEU A 2 5.09 2.51 -5.58
C LEU A 2 3.58 2.32 -5.47
N SER A 3 2.87 3.28 -4.90
CA SER A 3 1.42 3.31 -4.91
C SER A 3 0.97 4.26 -6.02
N LYS A 4 0.08 3.79 -6.89
CA LYS A 4 -0.72 4.67 -7.75
C LYS A 4 -1.55 5.58 -6.84
N ILE A 5 -1.47 6.89 -7.03
CA ILE A 5 -2.50 7.80 -6.53
C ILE A 5 -3.26 8.28 -7.77
N CYS A 6 -4.46 7.73 -7.98
CA CYS A 6 -5.35 8.20 -9.03
C CYS A 6 -5.75 9.65 -8.75
N GLY A 7 -5.46 10.55 -9.69
CA GLY A 7 -6.25 11.75 -9.85
C GLY A 7 -7.63 11.35 -10.37
N LEU A 8 -8.69 11.84 -9.73
CA LEU A 8 -10.11 11.60 -10.05
C LEU A 8 -10.56 12.12 -11.45
N GLN A 9 -9.64 12.43 -12.37
CA GLN A 9 -9.95 13.11 -13.63
C GLN A 9 -9.11 12.52 -14.79
N PRO A 10 -9.75 12.13 -15.91
CA PRO A 10 -9.08 11.49 -17.06
C PRO A 10 -8.08 12.41 -17.80
N GLU A 11 -8.20 13.73 -17.64
CA GLU A 11 -7.28 14.73 -18.20
C GLU A 11 -6.05 15.05 -17.34
N ARG A 12 -5.91 14.48 -16.14
CA ARG A 12 -4.72 14.70 -15.29
C ARG A 12 -3.69 13.61 -15.53
N LYS A 13 -2.44 14.03 -15.79
CA LYS A 13 -1.29 13.12 -15.78
C LYS A 13 -1.22 12.40 -14.44
N GLU A 14 -1.20 11.08 -14.49
CA GLU A 14 -1.18 10.21 -13.32
C GLU A 14 0.09 10.46 -12.48
N LEU A 15 -0.07 10.70 -11.19
CA LEU A 15 1.04 10.94 -10.26
C LEU A 15 1.41 9.63 -9.56
N GLY A 16 2.65 9.19 -9.75
CA GLY A 16 3.24 8.08 -9.01
C GLY A 16 3.75 8.55 -7.66
N VAL A 17 3.49 7.75 -6.62
CA VAL A 17 4.03 8.01 -5.27
C VAL A 17 4.81 6.81 -4.77
N GLY A 18 6.06 7.03 -4.39
CA GLY A 18 6.94 6.02 -3.79
C GLY A 18 7.13 6.26 -2.30
N TRP A 19 6.79 5.28 -1.48
CA TRP A 19 7.15 5.30 -0.06
C TRP A 19 8.58 4.78 0.14
N VAL A 20 9.40 5.53 0.88
CA VAL A 20 10.74 5.11 1.29
C VAL A 20 10.80 5.01 2.82
N SER A 21 11.06 3.80 3.34
CA SER A 21 11.12 3.51 4.77
C SER A 21 12.53 3.16 5.29
N ILE A 22 13.48 2.87 4.40
CA ILE A 22 14.85 2.50 4.76
C ILE A 22 15.73 3.76 4.78
N LEU A 23 15.62 4.56 5.83
CA LEU A 23 16.31 5.84 5.99
C LEU A 23 16.72 6.07 7.45
N LYS A 24 17.87 6.71 7.70
CA LYS A 24 18.24 7.11 9.07
C LYS A 24 17.46 8.37 9.45
N LYS A 25 16.51 8.23 10.40
CA LYS A 25 15.67 9.34 10.88
C LYS A 25 16.46 10.57 11.34
N MET A 26 17.61 10.37 11.99
CA MET A 26 18.48 11.47 12.43
C MET A 26 19.04 12.28 11.27
N GLN A 27 19.50 11.61 10.21
CA GLN A 27 20.01 12.29 9.02
C GLN A 27 18.89 13.06 8.30
N LEU A 28 17.70 12.46 8.20
CA LEU A 28 16.53 13.14 7.61
C LEU A 28 16.18 14.42 8.37
N ARG A 29 16.15 14.37 9.70
CA ARG A 29 15.89 15.56 10.53
C ARG A 29 16.94 16.64 10.35
N GLN A 30 18.22 16.27 10.25
CA GLN A 30 19.31 17.23 10.04
C GLN A 30 19.20 17.90 8.68
N ILE A 31 18.95 17.14 7.62
CA ILE A 31 18.88 17.65 6.24
C ILE A 31 17.67 18.57 6.06
N LEU A 32 16.52 18.21 6.64
CA LEU A 32 15.27 18.96 6.51
C LEU A 32 15.03 19.94 7.65
N GLU A 33 16.01 20.11 8.54
CA GLU A 33 15.94 21.00 9.72
C GLU A 33 14.65 20.81 10.56
N ILE A 34 14.22 19.55 10.72
CA ILE A 34 12.95 19.25 11.39
C ILE A 34 13.13 19.38 12.92
N PRO A 35 12.30 20.20 13.59
CA PRO A 35 12.32 20.34 15.04
C PRO A 35 12.05 19.02 15.79
N ASN A 36 12.62 18.87 17.00
CA ASN A 36 12.52 17.63 17.80
C ASN A 36 11.09 17.23 18.17
N HIS A 37 10.15 18.19 18.22
CA HIS A 37 8.75 17.91 18.52
C HIS A 37 7.95 17.35 17.32
N ILE A 38 8.55 17.34 16.12
CA ILE A 38 7.91 16.84 14.90
C ILE A 38 8.46 15.45 14.57
N VAL A 39 7.56 14.48 14.42
CA VAL A 39 7.90 13.10 14.06
C VAL A 39 7.57 12.86 12.58
N PRO A 40 8.58 12.70 11.70
CA PRO A 40 8.33 12.35 10.31
C PRO A 40 7.80 10.92 10.22
N VAL A 41 6.63 10.76 9.59
CA VAL A 41 5.92 9.48 9.45
C VAL A 41 6.39 8.70 8.21
N GLY A 42 6.70 9.39 7.11
CA GLY A 42 7.14 8.78 5.87
C GLY A 42 7.84 9.77 4.96
N TYR A 43 8.73 9.25 4.10
CA TYR A 43 9.36 10.00 3.02
C TYR A 43 8.76 9.56 1.69
N LEU A 44 8.18 10.52 0.97
CA LEU A 44 7.43 10.28 -0.26
C LEU A 44 8.15 10.88 -1.46
N CYS A 45 8.39 10.06 -2.48
CA CYS A 45 8.86 10.51 -3.77
C CYS A 45 7.67 10.67 -4.71
N LEU A 46 7.52 11.84 -5.32
CA LEU A 46 6.44 12.19 -6.25
C LEU A 46 7.02 12.36 -7.66
N GLY A 47 6.34 11.83 -8.66
CA GLY A 47 6.76 12.01 -10.06
C GLY A 47 5.73 11.47 -11.04
N TYR A 48 5.87 11.85 -12.31
CA TYR A 48 5.07 11.28 -13.40
C TYR A 48 5.79 10.04 -13.93
N PRO A 49 5.29 8.82 -13.67
CA PRO A 49 5.92 7.62 -14.17
C PRO A 49 5.65 7.46 -15.66
N ILE A 50 6.62 6.87 -16.36
CA ILE A 50 6.53 6.58 -17.79
C ILE A 50 5.51 5.46 -18.04
N GLU A 51 5.48 4.49 -17.14
CA GLU A 51 4.54 3.38 -17.15
C GLU A 51 4.19 2.97 -15.73
N PHE A 52 3.01 2.39 -15.57
CA PHE A 52 2.64 1.73 -14.34
C PHE A 52 2.57 0.22 -14.56
N PRO A 53 3.37 -0.57 -13.84
CA PRO A 53 3.33 -2.01 -13.97
C PRO A 53 1.95 -2.53 -13.57
N LYS A 54 1.47 -3.56 -14.29
CA LYS A 54 0.17 -4.20 -14.01
C LYS A 54 0.17 -4.95 -12.69
N ARG A 55 1.35 -5.34 -12.20
CA ARG A 55 1.55 -6.06 -10.95
C ARG A 55 2.52 -5.27 -10.06
N PRO A 56 2.45 -5.44 -8.73
CA PRO A 56 3.44 -4.86 -7.84
C PRO A 56 4.85 -5.32 -8.24
N THR A 57 5.80 -4.39 -8.38
CA THR A 57 7.18 -4.74 -8.77
C THR A 57 7.83 -5.77 -7.84
N LEU A 58 7.46 -5.78 -6.55
CA LEU A 58 7.94 -6.77 -5.57
C LEU A 58 7.44 -8.20 -5.86
N GLU A 59 6.28 -8.33 -6.49
CA GLU A 59 5.75 -9.61 -6.97
C GLU A 59 6.48 -10.03 -8.25
N GLU A 60 6.73 -9.09 -9.16
CA GLU A 60 7.47 -9.35 -10.42
C GLU A 60 8.89 -9.85 -10.18
N VAL A 61 9.59 -9.30 -9.18
CA VAL A 61 10.95 -9.75 -8.80
C VAL A 61 10.94 -10.97 -7.85
N GLY A 62 9.77 -11.56 -7.58
CA GLY A 62 9.66 -12.76 -6.75
C GLY A 62 9.93 -12.55 -5.25
N TRP A 63 9.95 -11.31 -4.77
CA TRP A 63 10.23 -11.01 -3.36
C TRP A 63 9.08 -11.42 -2.44
N ARG A 64 7.84 -11.12 -2.86
CA ARG A 64 6.63 -11.51 -2.12
C ARG A 64 5.41 -11.49 -3.04
N SER A 65 4.65 -12.58 -3.04
CA SER A 65 3.38 -12.68 -3.76
C SER A 65 2.25 -11.98 -3.00
N ARG A 66 1.21 -11.56 -3.73
CA ARG A 66 -0.02 -11.03 -3.14
C ARG A 66 -0.69 -12.09 -2.27
N ILE A 67 -1.01 -11.74 -1.02
CA ILE A 67 -1.73 -12.64 -0.09
C ILE A 67 -3.19 -12.70 -0.49
N ASN A 68 -3.79 -13.89 -0.42
CA ASN A 68 -5.21 -14.06 -0.63
C ASN A 68 -5.98 -13.41 0.52
N ILE A 69 -6.91 -12.50 0.20
CA ILE A 69 -7.68 -11.79 1.22
C ILE A 69 -8.52 -12.72 2.10
N LYS A 70 -8.92 -13.91 1.60
CA LYS A 70 -9.61 -14.95 2.40
C LYS A 70 -8.81 -15.36 3.64
N GLU A 71 -7.49 -15.32 3.57
CA GLU A 71 -6.61 -15.69 4.69
C GLU A 71 -6.48 -14.57 5.74
N LEU A 72 -6.86 -13.34 5.37
CA LEU A 72 -6.80 -12.15 6.23
C LEU A 72 -8.18 -11.78 6.80
N MET A 73 -9.25 -12.45 6.37
CA MET A 73 -10.60 -12.23 6.88
C MET A 73 -10.83 -13.08 8.13
N HIS A 74 -11.21 -12.41 9.22
CA HIS A 74 -11.62 -13.03 10.46
C HIS A 74 -13.05 -12.60 10.79
N PHE A 75 -13.88 -13.53 11.25
CA PHE A 75 -15.28 -13.29 11.61
C PHE A 75 -15.44 -13.36 13.11
N GLU A 76 -16.11 -12.36 13.69
CA GLU A 76 -16.38 -12.18 15.13
C GLU A 76 -15.13 -12.01 16.01
N THR A 77 -14.17 -12.93 15.92
CA THR A 77 -12.96 -12.98 16.72
C THR A 77 -11.71 -13.21 15.88
N TRP A 78 -10.58 -12.67 16.35
CA TRP A 78 -9.29 -12.83 15.69
C TRP A 78 -8.90 -14.31 15.58
N GLY A 79 -8.54 -14.75 14.37
CA GLY A 79 -8.15 -16.14 14.09
C GLY A 79 -9.31 -17.08 13.71
N GLN A 80 -10.56 -16.63 13.76
CA GLN A 80 -11.69 -17.40 13.25
C GLN A 80 -11.96 -17.06 11.78
N ASN A 81 -11.60 -17.98 10.88
CA ASN A 81 -11.66 -17.75 9.43
C ASN A 81 -12.95 -18.26 8.79
N ARG A 82 -13.89 -18.83 9.57
CA ARG A 82 -15.08 -19.49 9.03
C ARG A 82 -16.19 -19.64 10.08
N THR A 83 -17.34 -19.03 9.79
CA THR A 83 -18.62 -19.29 10.47
C THR A 83 -19.63 -19.65 9.38
N GLN A 84 -20.41 -20.72 9.56
CA GLN A 84 -21.40 -21.21 8.57
C GLN A 84 -22.44 -20.14 8.18
N GLU A 85 -22.67 -19.14 9.03
CA GLU A 85 -23.58 -18.01 8.77
C GLU A 85 -23.04 -16.99 7.73
N TRP A 86 -21.72 -16.96 7.47
CA TRP A 86 -21.07 -15.94 6.65
C TRP A 86 -20.54 -16.44 5.30
N GLU A 87 -20.84 -17.70 4.92
CA GLU A 87 -20.39 -18.29 3.65
C GLU A 87 -20.93 -17.50 2.44
N GLY A 88 -22.17 -17.02 2.46
CA GLY A 88 -22.76 -16.24 1.36
C GLY A 88 -22.23 -14.81 1.20
N PHE A 89 -21.75 -14.18 2.27
CA PHE A 89 -21.18 -12.82 2.22
C PHE A 89 -19.78 -12.81 1.61
N SER A 90 -18.97 -13.81 1.98
CA SER A 90 -17.57 -13.95 1.58
C SER A 90 -17.38 -14.03 0.06
N ASP A 91 -18.27 -14.73 -0.64
CA ASP A 91 -18.17 -14.89 -2.10
C ASP A 91 -18.62 -13.63 -2.86
N SER A 92 -19.58 -12.87 -2.33
CA SER A 92 -20.06 -11.62 -2.96
C SER A 92 -19.02 -10.50 -3.01
N PHE A 93 -18.05 -10.51 -2.09
CA PHE A 93 -16.99 -9.51 -1.97
C PHE A 93 -15.78 -9.80 -2.87
N LEU A 94 -15.69 -11.03 -3.39
CA LEU A 94 -14.54 -11.53 -4.15
C LEU A 94 -14.80 -11.60 -5.66
N ASP A 95 -16.06 -11.55 -6.06
CA ASP A 95 -16.51 -11.58 -7.46
C ASP A 95 -16.68 -10.17 -8.07
N ARG A 96 -16.14 -9.12 -7.41
CA ARG A 96 -16.11 -7.73 -7.87
C ARG A 96 -14.68 -7.23 -8.01
#